data_AF-A0AA35RWY4-F1
#
_entry.id   AF-A0AA35RWY4-F1
#
_cell.length_a   1.000
_cell.length_b   1.000
_cell.length_c   1.000
_cell.angle_alpha   90.00
_cell.angle_beta   90.00
_cell.angle_gamma   90.00
#
_symmetry.space_group_name_H-M   'P 1'
#
loop_
_entity.id
_entity.type
_entity.pdbx_description
1 polymer ?
#
loop_
_entity_poly.entity_id
_entity_poly.type
_entity_poly.pdbx_seq_one_letter_code
_entity_poly.pdbx_strand_id
1 'polypeptide(L)'
;MPALDTITVRGFKSIKAIEQLKLNPINVLSGANGSGKSNFIELFSMVREVVSDRLRDFIVRAGGADRILHLGSRTTGQIDIVINLNDGNWYELTLAPIAGDSLRLIHQSATYWQPPLLLDPVV
;
A
#
# COMPACT_ATOMS: atom_id res chain seq x y z
N MET A 1 -19.30 -6.29 4.81
CA MET A 1 -18.23 -5.73 3.93
C MET A 1 -16.91 -6.09 4.56
N PRO A 2 -15.93 -6.59 3.80
CA PRO A 2 -14.60 -6.84 4.32
C PRO A 2 -13.94 -5.53 4.78
N ALA A 3 -13.16 -5.61 5.84
CA ALA A 3 -12.45 -4.48 6.43
C ALA A 3 -10.95 -4.74 6.43
N LEU A 4 -10.15 -3.67 6.42
CA LEU A 4 -8.69 -3.75 6.59
C LEU A 4 -8.38 -4.37 7.94
N ASP A 5 -7.56 -5.42 7.95
CA ASP A 5 -7.20 -6.16 9.15
C ASP A 5 -5.75 -5.88 9.57
N THR A 6 -4.81 -6.07 8.65
CA THR A 6 -3.40 -5.75 8.88
C THR A 6 -2.77 -5.11 7.66
N ILE A 7 -1.76 -4.29 7.90
CA ILE A 7 -0.93 -3.71 6.84
C ILE A 7 0.56 -3.87 7.14
N THR A 8 1.32 -4.27 6.13
CA THR A 8 2.78 -4.27 6.11
C THR A 8 3.24 -3.26 5.06
N VAL A 9 4.23 -2.45 5.40
CA VAL A 9 4.75 -1.38 4.54
C VAL A 9 6.24 -1.28 4.73
N ARG A 10 7.00 -1.28 3.64
CA ARG A 10 8.45 -1.09 3.69
C ARG A 10 8.87 -0.06 2.66
N GLY A 11 9.85 0.76 3.00
CA GLY A 11 10.52 1.66 2.06
C GLY A 11 9.74 2.90 1.61
N PHE A 12 8.67 3.31 2.32
CA PHE A 12 7.81 4.44 1.92
C PHE A 12 8.05 5.71 2.74
N LYS A 13 8.56 6.77 2.12
CA LYS A 13 8.79 8.10 2.72
C LYS A 13 9.52 8.01 4.06
N SER A 14 8.95 8.51 5.15
CA SER A 14 9.57 8.40 6.48
C SER A 14 9.42 7.00 7.11
N ILE A 15 8.66 6.10 6.50
CA ILE A 15 8.39 4.76 7.00
C ILE A 15 9.43 3.80 6.42
N LYS A 16 10.40 3.42 7.25
CA LYS A 16 11.35 2.36 6.89
C LYS A 16 10.66 1.01 6.79
N ALA A 17 9.95 0.62 7.84
CA ALA A 17 9.19 -0.62 7.92
C ALA A 17 8.07 -0.51 8.98
N ILE A 18 6.91 -1.04 8.64
CA ILE A 18 5.79 -1.38 9.52
C ILE A 18 5.45 -2.82 9.19
N GLU A 19 5.44 -3.70 10.18
CA GLU A 19 5.18 -5.13 10.01
C GLU A 19 3.84 -5.48 10.64
N GLN A 20 2.91 -6.01 9.84
CA GLN A 20 1.62 -6.54 10.30
C GLN A 20 0.86 -5.63 11.29
N LEU A 21 0.84 -4.32 11.04
CA LEU A 21 0.12 -3.38 11.90
C LEU A 21 -1.37 -3.68 11.86
N LYS A 22 -1.94 -4.04 13.02
CA LYS A 22 -3.36 -4.26 13.18
C LYS A 22 -4.14 -2.96 12.98
N LEU A 23 -5.17 -3.02 12.15
CA LEU A 23 -6.13 -1.95 11.95
C LEU A 23 -7.48 -2.35 12.56
N ASN A 24 -8.11 -1.39 13.24
CA ASN A 24 -9.43 -1.53 13.82
C ASN A 24 -10.44 -0.68 13.01
N PRO A 25 -11.76 -0.82 13.26
CA PRO A 25 -12.75 0.08 12.66
C PRO A 25 -12.49 1.57 12.93
N ILE A 26 -11.85 1.88 14.07
CA ILE A 26 -11.39 3.22 14.42
C ILE A 26 -9.93 3.12 14.85
N ASN A 27 -9.06 3.91 14.23
CA ASN A 27 -7.63 3.98 14.55
C ASN A 27 -7.26 5.42 14.95
N VAL A 28 -6.55 5.57 16.06
CA VAL A 28 -6.02 6.86 16.51
C VAL A 28 -4.51 6.88 16.26
N LEU A 29 -4.06 7.77 15.37
CA LEU A 29 -2.64 7.95 15.09
C LEU A 29 -2.07 9.03 16.01
N SER A 30 -1.18 8.65 16.91
CA SER A 30 -0.52 9.57 17.85
C SER A 30 1.02 9.52 17.69
N GLY A 31 1.68 10.62 18.02
CA GLY A 31 3.14 10.76 17.96
C GLY A 31 3.58 12.20 17.71
N ALA A 32 4.88 12.47 17.85
CA ALA A 32 5.46 13.80 17.64
C ALA A 32 5.28 14.33 16.20
N ASN A 33 5.45 15.63 16.00
CA ASN A 33 5.49 16.21 14.66
C ASN A 33 6.67 15.61 13.87
N GLY A 34 6.41 15.23 12.61
CA GLY A 34 7.40 14.54 11.78
C GLY A 34 7.54 13.03 12.02
N SER A 35 6.78 12.42 12.94
CA SER A 35 6.84 10.98 13.22
C SER A 35 6.32 10.07 12.08
N GLY A 36 5.86 10.64 10.97
CA GLY A 36 5.37 9.88 9.81
C GLY A 36 3.87 9.62 9.76
N LYS A 37 3.06 10.22 10.66
CA LYS A 37 1.59 10.05 10.65
C LYS A 37 0.96 10.39 9.31
N SER A 38 1.27 11.56 8.74
CA SER A 38 0.73 11.97 7.44
C SER A 38 1.22 11.06 6.30
N ASN A 39 2.46 10.57 6.37
CA ASN A 39 2.96 9.60 5.40
C ASN A 39 2.19 8.28 5.49
N PHE A 40 1.85 7.81 6.70
CA PHE A 40 1.03 6.61 6.86
C PHE A 40 -0.37 6.78 6.26
N ILE A 41 -0.98 7.97 6.35
CA ILE A 41 -2.25 8.25 5.69
C ILE A 41 -2.09 8.33 4.16
N GLU A 42 -1.04 8.98 3.69
CA GLU A 42 -0.77 9.16 2.25
C GLU A 42 -0.47 7.84 1.52
N LEU A 43 0.07 6.85 2.24
CA LEU A 43 0.24 5.48 1.75
C LEU A 43 -1.03 4.94 1.09
N PHE A 44 -2.20 5.10 1.73
CA PHE A 44 -3.47 4.62 1.19
C PHE A 44 -3.87 5.37 -0.09
N SER A 45 -3.48 6.65 -0.20
CA SER A 45 -3.66 7.41 -1.44
C SER A 45 -2.77 6.84 -2.55
N MET A 46 -1.53 6.46 -2.26
CA MET A 46 -0.66 5.80 -3.23
C MET A 46 -1.27 4.46 -3.69
N VAL A 47 -1.72 3.61 -2.75
CA VAL A 47 -2.36 2.32 -3.05
C VAL A 47 -3.56 2.52 -3.98
N ARG A 48 -4.43 3.49 -3.68
CA ARG A 48 -5.58 3.84 -4.53
C ARG A 48 -5.16 4.22 -5.95
N GLU A 49 -4.12 5.02 -6.09
CA GLU A 49 -3.63 5.46 -7.40
C GLU A 49 -3.01 4.31 -8.19
N VAL A 50 -2.31 3.37 -7.53
CA VAL A 50 -1.82 2.15 -8.18
C VAL A 50 -2.98 1.29 -8.68
N VAL A 51 -3.97 1.02 -7.84
CA VAL A 51 -5.16 0.21 -8.22
C VAL A 51 -5.97 0.88 -9.34
N SER A 52 -5.86 2.20 -9.49
CA SER A 52 -6.57 2.95 -10.53
C SER A 52 -5.72 3.23 -11.78
N ASP A 53 -4.57 2.59 -11.95
CA ASP A 53 -3.62 2.84 -13.05
C ASP A 53 -3.14 4.31 -13.17
N ARG A 54 -3.15 5.05 -12.05
CA ARG A 54 -2.71 6.46 -11.94
C ARG A 54 -1.42 6.65 -11.13
N LEU A 55 -0.57 5.62 -11.08
CA LEU A 55 0.72 5.70 -10.35
C LEU A 55 1.58 6.89 -10.83
N ARG A 56 1.62 7.17 -12.13
CA ARG A 56 2.38 8.31 -12.69
C ARG A 56 1.93 9.65 -12.12
N ASP A 57 0.62 9.86 -11.98
CA ASP A 57 0.09 11.10 -11.45
C ASP A 57 0.48 11.28 -9.97
N PHE A 58 0.46 10.19 -9.20
CA PHE A 58 0.96 10.20 -7.82
C PHE A 58 2.45 10.60 -7.77
N ILE A 59 3.28 10.02 -8.63
CA ILE A 59 4.72 10.31 -8.68
C ILE A 59 4.99 11.77 -9.02
N VAL A 60 4.30 12.30 -10.03
CA VAL A 60 4.44 13.71 -10.44
C VAL A 60 4.00 14.65 -9.33
N ARG A 61 2.87 14.38 -8.67
CA ARG A 61 2.40 15.20 -7.53
C ARG A 61 3.33 15.14 -6.33
N ALA A 62 3.92 13.98 -6.06
CA ALA A 62 4.94 13.83 -5.01
C ALA A 62 6.26 14.53 -5.35
N GLY A 63 6.46 14.89 -6.62
CA GLY A 63 7.67 15.55 -7.11
C GLY A 63 8.85 14.60 -7.27
N GLY A 64 8.59 13.35 -7.69
CA GLY A 64 9.62 12.35 -8.01
C GLY A 64 9.61 11.11 -7.10
N ALA A 65 10.23 10.03 -7.58
CA ALA A 65 10.39 8.77 -6.86
C ALA A 65 11.26 8.91 -5.61
N ASP A 66 12.30 9.74 -5.64
CA ASP A 66 13.19 9.98 -4.50
C ASP A 66 12.45 10.56 -3.29
N ARG A 67 11.33 11.25 -3.50
CA ARG A 67 10.46 11.75 -2.42
C ARG A 67 9.51 10.70 -1.87
N ILE A 68 9.31 9.61 -2.60
CA ILE A 68 8.38 8.52 -2.23
C ILE A 68 9.15 7.39 -1.57
N LEU A 69 10.38 7.11 -2.02
CA LEU A 69 11.25 6.09 -1.44
C LEU A 69 11.85 6.56 -0.11
N HIS A 70 11.95 5.63 0.84
CA HIS A 70 12.57 5.92 2.13
C HIS A 70 14.05 6.29 1.95
N LEU A 71 14.39 7.53 2.28
CA LEU A 71 15.74 8.09 2.05
C LEU A 71 16.19 8.03 0.58
N GLY A 72 15.23 8.02 -0.36
CA GLY A 72 15.47 8.05 -1.80
C GLY A 72 15.95 6.72 -2.41
N SER A 73 16.05 6.70 -3.74
CA SER A 73 16.36 5.52 -4.55
C SER A 73 17.79 4.99 -4.39
N ARG A 74 18.70 5.82 -3.87
CA ARG A 74 20.06 5.40 -3.53
C ARG A 74 20.12 4.52 -2.28
N THR A 75 19.13 4.61 -1.41
CA THR A 75 19.07 3.86 -0.15
C THR A 75 18.01 2.77 -0.18
N THR A 76 16.88 3.04 -0.80
CA THR A 76 15.74 2.11 -0.84
C THR A 76 15.47 1.68 -2.28
N GLY A 77 15.64 0.38 -2.54
CA GLY A 77 15.46 -0.20 -3.86
C GLY A 77 14.01 -0.55 -4.21
N GLN A 78 13.09 -0.57 -3.24
CA GLN A 78 11.69 -0.87 -3.49
C GLN A 78 10.76 -0.40 -2.37
N ILE A 79 9.48 -0.28 -2.69
CA ILE A 79 8.38 -0.17 -1.74
C ILE A 79 7.58 -1.45 -1.80
N ASP A 80 7.40 -2.10 -0.65
CA ASP A 80 6.54 -3.27 -0.51
C ASP A 80 5.32 -2.92 0.33
N ILE A 81 4.14 -3.32 -0.12
CA ILE A 81 2.90 -3.18 0.64
C ILE A 81 2.14 -4.49 0.60
N VAL A 82 1.71 -4.94 1.76
CA VAL A 82 0.78 -6.07 1.92
C VAL A 82 -0.38 -5.61 2.77
N ILE A 83 -1.60 -5.79 2.28
CA ILE A 83 -2.85 -5.47 2.95
C ILE A 83 -3.63 -6.76 3.09
N ASN A 84 -3.98 -7.14 4.32
CA ASN A 84 -4.87 -8.26 4.59
C ASN A 84 -6.23 -7.74 5.03
N LEU A 85 -7.28 -8.39 4.54
CA LEU A 85 -8.65 -8.17 4.95
C LEU A 85 -9.08 -9.21 5.98
N ASN A 86 -10.12 -8.89 6.74
CA ASN A 86 -10.61 -9.74 7.83
C ASN A 86 -11.38 -11.00 7.37
N ASP A 87 -11.55 -11.19 6.07
CA ASP A 87 -12.21 -12.34 5.45
C ASP A 87 -11.22 -13.31 4.77
N GLY A 88 -9.91 -13.09 4.94
CA GLY A 88 -8.85 -13.90 4.36
C GLY A 88 -8.39 -13.45 2.97
N ASN A 89 -9.05 -12.46 2.37
CA ASN A 89 -8.55 -11.81 1.16
C ASN A 89 -7.35 -10.92 1.46
N TRP A 90 -6.49 -10.73 0.47
CA TRP A 90 -5.31 -9.89 0.59
C TRP A 90 -4.96 -9.21 -0.75
N TYR A 91 -4.19 -8.14 -0.65
CA TYR A 91 -3.62 -7.39 -1.76
C TYR A 91 -2.17 -7.06 -1.48
N GLU A 92 -1.30 -7.34 -2.43
CA GLU A 92 0.13 -7.01 -2.34
C GLU A 92 0.61 -6.28 -3.59
N LEU A 93 1.57 -5.38 -3.40
CA LEU A 93 2.28 -4.72 -4.49
C LEU A 93 3.74 -4.48 -4.12
N THR A 94 4.58 -4.41 -5.15
CA THR A 94 5.95 -3.92 -5.05
C THR A 94 6.21 -2.90 -6.15
N LEU A 95 6.72 -1.72 -5.75
CA LEU A 95 7.19 -0.68 -6.64
C LEU A 95 8.72 -0.61 -6.61
N ALA A 96 9.36 -0.41 -7.76
CA ALA A 96 10.81 -0.20 -7.85
C ALA A 96 11.14 1.10 -8.61
N PRO A 97 12.23 1.81 -8.25
CA PRO A 97 12.70 2.95 -9.00
C PRO A 97 13.12 2.57 -10.41
N ILE A 98 12.90 3.50 -11.33
CA ILE A 98 13.37 3.47 -12.71
C ILE A 98 14.07 4.78 -13.04
N ALA A 99 14.78 4.80 -14.17
CA ALA A 99 15.38 6.02 -14.69
C ALA A 99 14.34 7.15 -14.82
N GLY A 100 14.79 8.39 -14.63
CA GLY A 100 13.92 9.57 -14.70
C GLY A 100 13.13 9.87 -13.42
N ASP A 101 13.65 9.50 -12.24
CA ASP A 101 13.04 9.78 -10.93
C ASP A 101 11.57 9.33 -10.84
N SER A 102 11.32 8.12 -11.33
CA SER A 102 9.98 7.51 -11.39
C SER A 102 9.98 6.12 -10.75
N LEU A 103 8.79 5.60 -10.46
CA LEU A 103 8.57 4.23 -10.00
C LEU A 103 7.84 3.42 -11.07
N ARG A 104 8.05 2.11 -11.07
CA ARG A 104 7.22 1.14 -11.80
C ARG A 104 6.66 0.10 -10.84
N LEU A 105 5.46 -0.38 -11.12
CA LEU A 105 4.91 -1.58 -10.50
C LEU A 105 5.64 -2.81 -11.05
N ILE A 106 6.34 -3.54 -10.19
CA ILE A 106 7.08 -4.77 -10.58
C ILE A 106 6.40 -6.05 -10.13
N HIS A 107 5.55 -5.96 -9.11
CA HIS A 107 4.77 -7.07 -8.60
C HIS A 107 3.42 -6.55 -8.12
N GLN A 108 2.37 -7.31 -8.40
CA GLN A 108 1.04 -7.09 -7.88
C GLN A 108 0.32 -8.43 -7.83
N SER A 109 -0.29 -8.73 -6.69
CA SER A 109 -1.14 -9.91 -6.56
C SER A 109 -2.27 -9.62 -5.58
N ALA A 110 -3.38 -10.33 -5.76
CA ALA A 110 -4.52 -10.25 -4.88
C ALA A 110 -5.19 -11.61 -4.80
N THR A 111 -5.77 -11.94 -3.64
CA THR A 111 -6.79 -12.98 -3.58
C THR A 111 -8.16 -12.37 -3.79
N TYR A 112 -8.95 -13.05 -4.62
CA TYR A 112 -10.38 -12.82 -4.70
C TYR A 112 -11.08 -14.13 -4.34
N TRP A 113 -11.42 -14.30 -3.07
CA TRP A 113 -12.28 -15.39 -2.63
C TRP A 113 -13.71 -15.05 -3.04
N GLN A 114 -14.22 -15.72 -4.08
CA GLN A 114 -15.66 -15.89 -4.25
C GLN A 114 -16.10 -17.01 -3.30
N PRO A 115 -17.08 -16.77 -2.39
CA PRO A 115 -17.82 -17.89 -1.84
C PRO A 115 -18.36 -18.70 -3.02
N PRO A 116 -18.27 -20.04 -3.02
CA PRO A 116 -18.98 -20.81 -4.02
C PRO A 116 -20.41 -20.30 -4.03
N LEU A 117 -20.89 -19.87 -5.20
CA LEU A 117 -22.31 -19.59 -5.39
C LEU A 117 -23.02 -20.79 -4.80
N LEU A 118 -23.75 -20.60 -3.70
CA LEU A 118 -24.72 -21.58 -3.26
C LEU A 118 -25.60 -21.73 -4.48
N LEU A 119 -25.43 -22.82 -5.22
CA LEU A 119 -26.39 -23.23 -6.22
C LEU A 119 -27.70 -23.27 -5.45
N ASP A 120 -28.59 -22.32 -5.71
CA ASP A 120 -29.94 -22.39 -5.21
C ASP A 120 -30.41 -23.82 -5.52
N PRO A 121 -30.92 -24.58 -4.52
CA PRO A 121 -31.36 -25.92 -4.78
C PRO A 121 -32.38 -25.83 -5.90
N VAL A 122 -32.10 -26.53 -7.00
CA VAL A 122 -33.02 -26.67 -8.13
C VAL A 122 -34.34 -27.17 -7.54
N VAL A 123 -35.34 -26.29 -7.49
CA VAL A 123 -36.74 -26.65 -7.20
C VAL A 123 -37.34 -27.27 -8.45
#